data_AF-A0A0R2BG63-F1
#
_entry.id   AF-A0A0R2BG63-F1
#
_cell.length_a   1.000
_cell.length_b   1.000
_cell.length_c   1.000
_cell.angle_alpha   90.00
_cell.angle_beta   90.00
_cell.angle_gamma   90.00
#
_symmetry.space_group_name_H-M   'P 1'
#
loop_
_entity.id
_entity.type
_entity.pdbx_description
1 polymer ?
#
loop_
_entity_poly.entity_id
_entity_poly.type
_entity_poly.pdbx_seq_one_letter_code
_entity_poly.pdbx_strand_id
1 'polypeptide(L)'
;MVTYPDGSTDEVKVTVTVTDDRTDADKYEPIGQDVNVTPGQEPDPADGIKNKEDLPEGTEFEWKEPIDTTTPGEKEGTIVVIYPDGSREEIKVVVNVVDDRTDADKYEPTTKPIEVVEGQVPDAKDTITNLDELPEGTMVEWIVAPNTANPGTVNGLVKVTYPDGSFDIVEVEVVVKAKASNGDKKDVAGAKEETVAQPKPTNVSKPAENKQQQELPQTGDADTQAASVAGVLMTALAGLFGLGVVADKKKRKN
;
A
#
# COMPACT_ATOMS: atom_id res chain seq x y z
N MET A 1 46.53 -54.68 24.99
CA MET A 1 47.60 -55.19 25.88
C MET A 1 47.88 -56.63 25.48
N VAL A 2 49.12 -56.96 25.17
CA VAL A 2 49.60 -58.30 24.86
C VAL A 2 50.47 -58.73 26.02
N THR A 3 50.24 -59.91 26.59
CA THR A 3 51.04 -60.45 27.69
C THR A 3 51.79 -61.68 27.18
N TYR A 4 53.11 -61.69 27.34
CA TYR A 4 53.98 -62.77 26.88
C TYR A 4 54.19 -63.82 27.99
N PRO A 5 54.63 -65.04 27.64
CA PRO A 5 54.83 -66.13 28.61
C PRO A 5 55.82 -65.82 29.75
N ASP A 6 56.73 -64.86 29.55
CA ASP A 6 57.69 -64.38 30.55
C ASP A 6 57.10 -63.36 31.53
N GLY A 7 55.81 -63.04 31.38
CA GLY A 7 55.10 -62.06 32.19
C GLY A 7 55.29 -60.62 31.75
N SER A 8 56.05 -60.35 30.69
CA SER A 8 56.16 -59.02 30.09
C SER A 8 54.87 -58.63 29.35
N THR A 9 54.61 -57.33 29.24
CA THR A 9 53.40 -56.80 28.59
C THR A 9 53.73 -55.71 27.60
N ASP A 10 53.12 -55.76 26.42
CA ASP A 10 53.12 -54.69 25.42
C ASP A 10 51.74 -54.03 25.33
N GLU A 11 51.70 -52.70 25.41
CA GLU A 11 50.48 -51.92 25.15
C GLU A 11 50.38 -51.57 23.66
N VAL A 12 49.59 -52.33 22.92
CA VAL A 12 49.19 -51.99 21.55
C VAL A 12 48.04 -50.98 21.61
N LYS A 13 48.28 -49.76 21.11
CA LYS A 13 47.21 -48.78 20.87
C LYS A 13 46.46 -49.15 19.60
N VAL A 14 45.19 -49.51 19.74
CA VAL A 14 44.27 -49.76 18.61
C VAL A 14 43.35 -48.55 18.49
N THR A 15 43.34 -47.92 17.33
CA THR A 15 42.33 -46.93 16.97
C THR A 15 41.09 -47.67 16.46
N VAL A 16 39.99 -47.59 17.21
CA VAL A 16 38.67 -48.04 16.76
C VAL A 16 37.94 -46.81 16.23
N THR A 17 37.67 -46.79 14.94
CA THR A 17 36.82 -45.74 14.34
C THR A 17 35.38 -46.20 14.44
N VAL A 18 34.54 -45.44 15.16
CA VAL A 18 33.09 -45.62 15.15
C VAL A 18 32.53 -44.66 14.12
N THR A 19 31.95 -45.18 13.05
CA THR A 19 31.19 -44.41 12.05
C THR A 19 29.70 -44.52 12.35
N ASP A 20 29.00 -43.39 12.31
CA ASP A 20 27.53 -43.35 12.30
C ASP A 20 27.07 -43.46 10.84
N ASP A 21 26.42 -44.57 10.50
CA ASP A 21 26.00 -44.88 9.12
C ASP A 21 24.69 -44.17 8.70
N ARG A 22 24.07 -43.39 9.61
CA ARG A 22 22.85 -42.64 9.32
C ARG A 22 23.11 -41.42 8.45
N THR A 23 22.18 -41.12 7.56
CA THR A 23 22.18 -39.89 6.77
C THR A 23 21.84 -38.68 7.64
N ASP A 24 22.06 -37.48 7.14
CA ASP A 24 21.63 -36.26 7.83
C ASP A 24 20.10 -36.14 7.88
N ALA A 25 19.38 -36.57 6.84
CA ALA A 25 17.92 -36.74 6.89
C ALA A 25 17.48 -37.64 8.05
N ASP A 26 18.18 -38.74 8.34
CA ASP A 26 17.85 -39.60 9.50
C ASP A 26 18.16 -38.96 10.87
N LYS A 27 18.92 -37.86 10.91
CA LYS A 27 19.41 -37.20 12.14
C LYS A 27 18.68 -35.91 12.46
N TYR A 28 18.20 -35.19 11.46
CA TYR A 28 17.60 -33.87 11.60
C TYR A 28 16.14 -33.92 11.17
N GLU A 29 15.28 -33.24 11.92
CA GLU A 29 13.88 -33.08 11.58
C GLU A 29 13.62 -31.59 11.32
N PRO A 30 13.44 -31.18 10.06
CA PRO A 30 13.15 -29.80 9.74
C PRO A 30 11.68 -29.49 10.07
N ILE A 31 11.43 -28.30 10.62
CA ILE A 31 10.13 -27.88 11.13
C ILE A 31 9.59 -26.79 10.23
N GLY A 32 8.49 -27.07 9.53
CA GLY A 32 7.80 -26.10 8.68
C GLY A 32 7.17 -24.94 9.46
N GLN A 33 7.05 -23.79 8.80
CA GLN A 33 6.27 -22.64 9.24
C GLN A 33 5.66 -21.88 8.06
N ASP A 34 4.65 -21.06 8.35
CA ASP A 34 3.99 -20.24 7.34
C ASP A 34 4.90 -19.11 6.86
N VAL A 35 4.82 -18.81 5.56
CA VAL A 35 5.54 -17.71 4.91
C VAL A 35 4.53 -16.66 4.48
N ASN A 36 4.79 -15.39 4.78
CA ASN A 36 3.93 -14.27 4.33
C ASN A 36 4.67 -13.46 3.26
N VAL A 37 3.99 -13.19 2.14
CA VAL A 37 4.53 -12.39 1.03
C VAL A 37 3.45 -11.48 0.44
N THR A 38 3.88 -10.45 -0.28
CA THR A 38 2.97 -9.57 -1.04
C THR A 38 2.70 -10.12 -2.45
N PRO A 39 1.63 -9.70 -3.15
CA PRO A 39 1.35 -10.17 -4.49
C PRO A 39 2.52 -9.96 -5.47
N GLY A 40 2.91 -11.02 -6.16
CA GLY A 40 4.00 -11.03 -7.13
C GLY A 40 5.41 -11.13 -6.54
N GLN A 41 5.55 -11.16 -5.21
CA GLN A 41 6.82 -11.43 -4.54
C GLN A 41 7.11 -12.94 -4.54
N GLU A 42 8.33 -13.32 -4.91
CA GLU A 42 8.79 -14.71 -4.85
C GLU A 42 9.12 -15.09 -3.39
N PRO A 43 8.52 -16.15 -2.83
CA PRO A 43 8.79 -16.57 -1.46
C PRO A 43 10.12 -17.31 -1.36
N ASP A 44 10.92 -17.02 -0.34
CA ASP A 44 12.14 -17.78 -0.04
C ASP A 44 11.77 -19.11 0.66
N PRO A 45 12.16 -20.28 0.13
CA PRO A 45 11.88 -21.57 0.78
C PRO A 45 12.53 -21.69 2.17
N ALA A 46 13.67 -21.03 2.41
CA ALA A 46 14.33 -21.06 3.72
C ALA A 46 13.48 -20.37 4.80
N ASP A 47 12.63 -19.41 4.44
CA ASP A 47 11.72 -18.76 5.39
C ASP A 47 10.58 -19.68 5.83
N GLY A 48 10.30 -20.75 5.08
CA GLY A 48 9.35 -21.79 5.49
C GLY A 48 9.92 -22.79 6.51
N ILE A 49 11.19 -22.67 6.92
CA ILE A 49 11.84 -23.58 7.87
C ILE A 49 12.15 -22.84 9.17
N LYS A 50 11.44 -23.22 10.24
CA LYS A 50 11.52 -22.59 11.55
C LYS A 50 12.86 -22.81 12.25
N ASN A 51 13.42 -24.00 12.13
CA ASN A 51 14.66 -24.44 12.79
C ASN A 51 15.85 -24.53 11.82
N LYS A 52 15.90 -23.67 10.80
CA LYS A 52 16.95 -23.72 9.76
C LYS A 52 18.38 -23.62 10.33
N GLU A 53 18.54 -22.90 11.43
CA GLU A 53 19.84 -22.74 12.13
C GLU A 53 20.27 -23.99 12.91
N ASP A 54 19.35 -24.93 13.18
CA ASP A 54 19.62 -26.20 13.85
C ASP A 54 20.04 -27.31 12.86
N LEU A 55 19.93 -27.04 11.55
CA LEU A 55 20.31 -27.96 10.49
C LEU A 55 21.81 -27.85 10.17
N PRO A 56 22.42 -28.88 9.56
CA PRO A 56 23.82 -28.85 9.16
C PRO A 56 24.16 -27.64 8.28
N GLU A 57 25.36 -27.07 8.47
CA GLU A 57 25.88 -26.03 7.59
C GLU A 57 26.01 -26.54 6.16
N GLY A 58 25.51 -25.77 5.19
CA GLY A 58 25.42 -26.17 3.79
C GLY A 58 24.12 -26.89 3.41
N THR A 59 23.14 -26.97 4.33
CA THR A 59 21.77 -27.37 3.98
C THR A 59 21.15 -26.33 3.06
N GLU A 60 20.62 -26.78 1.92
CA GLU A 60 19.93 -25.97 0.93
C GLU A 60 18.42 -26.21 0.98
N PHE A 61 17.64 -25.21 0.57
CA PHE A 61 16.18 -25.26 0.54
C PHE A 61 15.69 -24.86 -0.84
N GLU A 62 14.84 -25.69 -1.43
CA GLU A 62 14.26 -25.43 -2.74
C GLU A 62 12.75 -25.68 -2.71
N TRP A 63 11.98 -24.89 -3.44
CA TRP A 63 10.59 -25.24 -3.71
C TRP A 63 10.54 -26.41 -4.69
N LYS A 64 9.76 -27.44 -4.36
CA LYS A 64 9.49 -28.57 -5.26
C LYS A 64 8.82 -28.12 -6.55
N GLU A 65 7.91 -27.15 -6.43
CA GLU A 65 7.21 -26.50 -7.53
C GLU A 65 7.11 -25.00 -7.25
N PRO A 66 7.18 -24.14 -8.29
CA PRO A 66 7.06 -22.69 -8.11
C PRO A 66 5.68 -22.31 -7.56
N ILE A 67 5.65 -21.35 -6.62
CA ILE A 67 4.42 -20.87 -6.00
C ILE A 67 3.91 -19.63 -6.74
N ASP A 68 2.67 -19.69 -7.24
CA ASP A 68 2.02 -18.52 -7.83
C ASP A 68 1.53 -17.55 -6.75
N THR A 69 2.27 -16.46 -6.58
CA THR A 69 1.96 -15.39 -5.62
C THR A 69 1.29 -14.18 -6.27
N THR A 70 0.86 -14.26 -7.53
CA THR A 70 0.23 -13.10 -8.21
C THR A 70 -1.15 -12.74 -7.66
N THR A 71 -1.80 -13.68 -6.97
CA THR A 71 -3.14 -13.53 -6.42
C THR A 71 -3.12 -13.69 -4.89
N PRO A 72 -3.79 -12.80 -4.14
CA PRO A 72 -3.92 -12.93 -2.69
C PRO A 72 -4.58 -14.25 -2.27
N GLY A 73 -4.22 -14.73 -1.08
CA GLY A 73 -4.77 -15.95 -0.48
C GLY A 73 -3.69 -16.93 -0.03
N GLU A 74 -4.15 -18.02 0.60
CA GLU A 74 -3.29 -19.12 1.04
C GLU A 74 -2.92 -20.02 -0.15
N LYS A 75 -1.65 -20.40 -0.24
CA LYS A 75 -1.10 -21.33 -1.22
C LYS A 75 -0.34 -22.42 -0.49
N GLU A 76 -0.51 -23.67 -0.88
CA GLU A 76 0.31 -24.77 -0.35
C GLU A 76 1.62 -24.86 -1.13
N GLY A 77 2.74 -25.00 -0.42
CA GLY A 77 4.06 -25.23 -1.00
C GLY A 77 4.74 -26.45 -0.39
N THR A 78 5.62 -27.08 -1.14
CA THR A 78 6.49 -28.15 -0.63
C THR A 78 7.94 -27.73 -0.76
N ILE A 79 8.65 -27.69 0.36
CA ILE A 79 10.09 -27.41 0.42
C ILE A 79 10.82 -28.74 0.37
N VAL A 80 11.82 -28.83 -0.49
CA VAL A 80 12.82 -29.89 -0.50
C VAL A 80 14.02 -29.39 0.29
N VAL A 81 14.32 -30.05 1.40
CA VAL A 81 15.53 -29.82 2.20
C VAL A 81 16.62 -30.71 1.63
N ILE A 82 17.77 -30.13 1.27
CA ILE A 82 18.91 -30.85 0.68
C ILE A 82 20.09 -30.71 1.62
N TYR A 83 20.47 -31.80 2.28
CA TYR A 83 21.56 -31.81 3.24
C TYR A 83 22.94 -31.92 2.56
N PRO A 84 24.04 -31.54 3.24
CA PRO A 84 25.40 -31.61 2.68
C PRO A 84 25.85 -33.02 2.26
N ASP A 85 25.33 -34.07 2.91
CA ASP A 85 25.58 -35.46 2.55
C ASP A 85 24.78 -35.94 1.32
N GLY A 86 23.94 -35.07 0.76
CA GLY A 86 23.09 -35.31 -0.40
C GLY A 86 21.74 -35.97 -0.07
N SER A 87 21.49 -36.32 1.20
CA SER A 87 20.18 -36.78 1.65
C SER A 87 19.15 -35.66 1.59
N ARG A 88 17.85 -36.02 1.50
CA ARG A 88 16.77 -35.05 1.25
C ARG A 88 15.49 -35.42 1.93
N GLU A 89 14.72 -34.40 2.28
CA GLU A 89 13.37 -34.53 2.86
C GLU A 89 12.42 -33.49 2.28
N GLU A 90 11.12 -33.75 2.36
CA GLU A 90 10.08 -32.86 1.86
C GLU A 90 9.17 -32.39 3.00
N ILE A 91 8.94 -31.08 3.08
CA ILE A 91 8.06 -30.47 4.07
C ILE A 91 7.00 -29.65 3.37
N LYS A 92 5.75 -29.82 3.81
CA LYS A 92 4.64 -28.97 3.37
C LYS A 92 4.51 -27.74 4.26
N VAL A 93 4.36 -26.58 3.65
CA VAL A 93 4.14 -25.30 4.32
C VAL A 93 3.06 -24.50 3.62
N VAL A 94 2.52 -23.48 4.30
CA VAL A 94 1.57 -22.55 3.73
C VAL A 94 2.28 -21.23 3.40
N VAL A 95 2.04 -20.72 2.20
CA VAL A 95 2.45 -19.37 1.77
C VAL A 95 1.20 -18.50 1.72
N ASN A 96 1.14 -17.50 2.58
CA ASN A 96 0.06 -16.52 2.63
C ASN A 96 0.44 -15.31 1.78
N VAL A 97 -0.31 -15.09 0.70
CA VAL A 97 -0.16 -13.91 -0.15
C VAL A 97 -1.12 -12.84 0.34
N VAL A 98 -0.59 -11.76 0.92
CA VAL A 98 -1.39 -10.69 1.54
C VAL A 98 -1.19 -9.38 0.78
N ASP A 99 -2.28 -8.82 0.24
CA ASP A 99 -2.27 -7.50 -0.39
C ASP A 99 -2.63 -6.42 0.63
N ASP A 100 -1.60 -5.82 1.24
CA ASP A 100 -1.74 -4.78 2.27
C ASP A 100 -2.07 -3.39 1.69
N ARG A 101 -2.22 -3.26 0.36
CA ARG A 101 -2.60 -1.99 -0.27
C ARG A 101 -4.04 -1.62 0.06
N THR A 102 -4.29 -0.33 0.25
CA THR A 102 -5.65 0.18 0.43
C THR A 102 -6.41 0.20 -0.89
N ASP A 103 -7.73 0.31 -0.84
CA ASP A 103 -8.55 0.48 -2.05
C ASP A 103 -8.15 1.78 -2.79
N ALA A 104 -7.81 2.85 -2.08
CA ALA A 104 -7.27 4.08 -2.69
C ALA A 104 -5.91 3.89 -3.40
N ASP A 105 -5.15 2.84 -3.05
CA ASP A 105 -3.92 2.49 -3.79
C ASP A 105 -4.21 1.56 -4.98
N LYS A 106 -5.35 0.87 -4.97
CA LYS A 106 -5.75 -0.12 -5.99
C LYS A 106 -6.61 0.49 -7.08
N TYR A 107 -7.41 1.50 -6.75
CA TYR A 107 -8.40 2.12 -7.63
C TYR A 107 -8.09 3.60 -7.82
N GLU A 108 -8.42 4.12 -8.99
CA GLU A 108 -8.33 5.55 -9.30
C GLU A 108 -9.68 6.03 -9.82
N PRO A 109 -10.37 6.96 -9.12
CA PRO A 109 -11.64 7.49 -9.57
C PRO A 109 -11.41 8.44 -10.74
N THR A 110 -12.18 8.24 -11.81
CA THR A 110 -12.13 9.05 -13.02
C THR A 110 -13.32 9.99 -13.07
N THR A 111 -13.09 11.19 -13.59
CA THR A 111 -14.08 12.26 -13.57
C THR A 111 -14.31 12.82 -14.97
N LYS A 112 -15.51 13.33 -15.23
CA LYS A 112 -15.79 14.13 -16.44
C LYS A 112 -16.50 15.43 -16.08
N PRO A 113 -16.33 16.50 -16.89
CA PRO A 113 -17.18 17.66 -16.78
C PRO A 113 -18.65 17.29 -16.95
N ILE A 114 -19.49 17.81 -16.08
CA ILE A 114 -20.95 17.64 -16.18
C ILE A 114 -21.62 18.99 -16.41
N GLU A 115 -22.75 18.97 -17.10
CA GLU A 115 -23.53 20.17 -17.38
C GLU A 115 -24.78 20.21 -16.51
N VAL A 116 -25.00 21.34 -15.84
CA VAL A 116 -26.19 21.60 -15.03
C VAL A 116 -26.80 22.94 -15.40
N VAL A 117 -28.08 23.13 -15.04
CA VAL A 117 -28.72 24.45 -15.17
C VAL A 117 -28.43 25.29 -13.93
N GLU A 118 -28.30 26.60 -14.13
CA GLU A 118 -28.20 27.60 -13.06
C GLU A 118 -29.15 27.31 -11.88
N GLY A 119 -28.56 27.26 -10.68
CA GLY A 119 -29.23 26.96 -9.42
C GLY A 119 -29.42 25.47 -9.11
N GLN A 120 -28.97 24.55 -9.98
CA GLN A 120 -28.99 23.12 -9.70
C GLN A 120 -27.62 22.66 -9.20
N VAL A 121 -27.57 22.05 -8.02
CA VAL A 121 -26.37 21.39 -7.51
C VAL A 121 -26.41 19.93 -7.95
N PRO A 122 -25.44 19.45 -8.73
CA PRO A 122 -25.41 18.05 -9.15
C PRO A 122 -25.11 17.11 -7.96
N ASP A 123 -25.52 15.84 -8.09
CA ASP A 123 -25.06 14.80 -7.18
C ASP A 123 -23.56 14.58 -7.39
N ALA A 124 -22.80 14.40 -6.30
CA ALA A 124 -21.36 14.14 -6.38
C ALA A 124 -21.07 12.86 -7.17
N LYS A 125 -21.96 11.86 -7.08
CA LYS A 125 -21.84 10.59 -7.79
C LYS A 125 -21.85 10.77 -9.31
N ASP A 126 -22.60 11.75 -9.82
CA ASP A 126 -22.72 11.99 -11.26
C ASP A 126 -21.41 12.47 -11.90
N THR A 127 -20.46 12.93 -11.09
CA THR A 127 -19.14 13.39 -11.56
C THR A 127 -18.12 12.27 -11.76
N ILE A 128 -18.36 11.08 -11.17
CA ILE A 128 -17.46 9.93 -11.26
C ILE A 128 -17.91 9.02 -12.40
N THR A 129 -17.03 8.76 -13.37
CA THR A 129 -17.39 7.99 -14.58
C THR A 129 -17.26 6.50 -14.45
N ASN A 130 -16.34 6.01 -13.62
CA ASN A 130 -16.06 4.60 -13.40
C ASN A 130 -16.56 4.11 -12.04
N LEU A 131 -17.66 4.67 -11.54
CA LEU A 131 -18.18 4.36 -10.20
C LEU A 131 -18.55 2.87 -10.06
N ASP A 132 -18.92 2.21 -11.16
CA ASP A 132 -19.23 0.78 -11.25
C ASP A 132 -17.99 -0.12 -11.27
N GLU A 133 -16.81 0.43 -11.56
CA GLU A 133 -15.52 -0.26 -11.48
C GLU A 133 -14.87 -0.15 -10.09
N LEU A 134 -15.39 0.74 -9.24
CA LEU A 134 -14.93 0.90 -7.86
C LEU A 134 -15.53 -0.20 -6.95
N PRO A 135 -14.88 -0.51 -5.81
CA PRO A 135 -15.40 -1.49 -4.85
C PRO A 135 -16.84 -1.23 -4.41
N GLU A 136 -17.62 -2.29 -4.24
CA GLU A 136 -19.00 -2.20 -3.75
C GLU A 136 -19.04 -1.59 -2.35
N GLY A 137 -19.88 -0.57 -2.16
CA GLY A 137 -19.94 0.20 -0.91
C GLY A 137 -19.16 1.52 -0.95
N THR A 138 -18.49 1.82 -2.07
CA THR A 138 -17.86 3.13 -2.30
C THR A 138 -18.89 4.26 -2.18
N MET A 139 -18.57 5.26 -1.36
CA MET A 139 -19.37 6.45 -1.13
C MET A 139 -18.72 7.67 -1.79
N VAL A 140 -19.53 8.55 -2.37
CA VAL A 140 -19.07 9.76 -3.05
C VAL A 140 -19.79 10.96 -2.47
N GLU A 141 -19.04 11.93 -1.96
CA GLU A 141 -19.58 13.10 -1.26
C GLU A 141 -18.84 14.38 -1.66
N TRP A 142 -19.55 15.50 -1.67
CA TRP A 142 -18.93 16.81 -1.83
C TRP A 142 -18.17 17.21 -0.56
N ILE A 143 -16.87 17.49 -0.69
CA ILE A 143 -16.15 18.28 0.32
C ILE A 143 -16.45 19.76 0.09
N VAL A 144 -16.35 20.17 -1.18
CA VAL A 144 -16.66 21.52 -1.64
C VAL A 144 -17.62 21.40 -2.82
N ALA A 145 -18.89 21.70 -2.60
CA ALA A 145 -19.89 21.67 -3.66
C ALA A 145 -19.66 22.82 -4.66
N PRO A 146 -19.86 22.58 -5.97
CA PRO A 146 -19.74 23.62 -6.98
C PRO A 146 -20.81 24.70 -6.77
N ASN A 147 -20.42 25.97 -6.87
CA ASN A 147 -21.37 27.09 -6.80
C ASN A 147 -22.05 27.30 -8.15
N THR A 148 -23.28 26.80 -8.30
CA THR A 148 -24.02 26.85 -9.56
C THR A 148 -24.98 28.04 -9.67
N ALA A 149 -24.82 29.06 -8.83
CA ALA A 149 -25.69 30.23 -8.82
C ALA A 149 -25.55 31.12 -10.07
N ASN A 150 -24.44 31.03 -10.80
CA ASN A 150 -24.20 31.82 -12.00
C ASN A 150 -23.72 30.91 -13.15
N PRO A 151 -24.06 31.23 -14.41
CA PRO A 151 -23.56 30.50 -15.56
C PRO A 151 -22.03 30.61 -15.69
N GLY A 152 -21.40 29.53 -16.14
CA GLY A 152 -19.94 29.43 -16.29
C GLY A 152 -19.40 28.10 -15.82
N THR A 153 -18.08 27.96 -15.89
CA THR A 153 -17.36 26.78 -15.40
C THR A 153 -16.95 27.00 -13.96
N VAL A 154 -17.30 26.07 -13.07
CA VAL A 154 -16.95 26.09 -11.65
C VAL A 154 -16.37 24.74 -11.25
N ASN A 155 -15.42 24.74 -10.32
CA ASN A 155 -14.83 23.51 -9.79
C ASN A 155 -15.50 23.11 -8.48
N GLY A 156 -15.48 21.82 -8.19
CA GLY A 156 -15.82 21.24 -6.90
C GLY A 156 -14.78 20.21 -6.47
N LEU A 157 -14.77 19.87 -5.18
CA LEU A 157 -13.93 18.81 -4.63
C LEU A 157 -14.81 17.68 -4.12
N VAL A 158 -14.55 16.48 -4.62
CA VAL A 158 -15.29 15.26 -4.29
C VAL A 158 -14.39 14.34 -3.47
N LYS A 159 -14.94 13.78 -2.39
CA LYS A 159 -14.34 12.69 -1.64
C LYS A 159 -14.95 11.37 -2.10
N VAL A 160 -14.10 10.45 -2.53
CA VAL A 160 -14.48 9.06 -2.83
C VAL A 160 -13.98 8.21 -1.66
N THR A 161 -14.88 7.68 -0.83
CA THR A 161 -14.54 6.86 0.33
C THR A 161 -14.82 5.39 0.01
N TYR A 162 -13.80 4.56 0.12
CA TYR A 162 -13.88 3.13 -0.18
C TYR A 162 -14.36 2.30 1.02
N PRO A 163 -14.77 1.05 0.81
CA PRO A 163 -15.22 0.15 1.88
C PRO A 163 -14.19 -0.11 2.97
N ASP A 164 -12.89 -0.13 2.64
CA ASP A 164 -11.80 -0.27 3.60
C ASP A 164 -11.55 1.00 4.44
N GLY A 165 -12.29 2.08 4.16
CA GLY A 165 -12.20 3.38 4.82
C GLY A 165 -11.09 4.30 4.28
N SER A 166 -10.29 3.83 3.33
CA SER A 166 -9.40 4.69 2.55
C SER A 166 -10.22 5.62 1.65
N PHE A 167 -9.61 6.68 1.13
CA PHE A 167 -10.31 7.64 0.29
C PHE A 167 -9.38 8.37 -0.68
N ASP A 168 -9.97 8.78 -1.80
CA ASP A 168 -9.39 9.73 -2.75
C ASP A 168 -10.14 11.07 -2.71
N ILE A 169 -9.41 12.15 -3.03
CA ILE A 169 -9.99 13.46 -3.27
C ILE A 169 -9.68 13.85 -4.71
N VAL A 170 -10.75 14.12 -5.46
CA VAL A 170 -10.66 14.53 -6.87
C VAL A 170 -11.33 15.88 -7.09
N GLU A 171 -10.71 16.68 -7.94
CA GLU A 171 -11.27 17.94 -8.42
C GLU A 171 -12.10 17.66 -9.67
N VAL A 172 -13.30 18.25 -9.73
CA VAL A 172 -14.24 18.06 -10.82
C VAL A 172 -14.73 19.40 -11.35
N GLU A 173 -14.91 19.45 -12.67
CA GLU A 173 -15.42 20.63 -13.36
C GLU A 173 -16.93 20.50 -13.59
N VAL A 174 -17.68 21.58 -13.33
CA VAL A 174 -19.12 21.65 -13.58
C VAL A 174 -19.41 22.87 -14.45
N VAL A 175 -20.06 22.64 -15.58
CA VAL A 175 -20.47 23.67 -16.53
C VAL A 175 -21.93 24.05 -16.25
N VAL A 176 -22.13 25.28 -15.78
CA VAL A 176 -23.43 25.83 -15.44
C VAL A 176 -23.99 26.58 -16.65
N LYS A 177 -25.10 26.09 -17.20
CA LYS A 177 -25.84 26.73 -18.29
C LYS A 177 -26.86 27.71 -17.75
N ALA A 178 -26.98 28.87 -18.40
CA ALA A 178 -28.00 29.86 -18.07
C ALA A 178 -29.40 29.27 -18.15
N LYS A 179 -30.25 29.61 -17.18
CA LYS A 179 -31.66 29.25 -17.24
C LYS A 179 -32.29 29.96 -18.43
N ALA A 180 -33.00 29.22 -19.28
CA ALA A 180 -33.69 29.81 -20.42
C ALA A 180 -34.69 30.87 -19.94
N SER A 181 -34.40 32.13 -20.22
CA SER A 181 -35.38 33.22 -20.11
C SER A 181 -36.35 33.08 -21.28
N ASN A 182 -37.65 33.03 -20.99
CA ASN A 182 -38.65 33.33 -22.01
C ASN A 182 -38.53 34.83 -22.33
N GLY A 183 -37.71 35.19 -23.33
CA GLY A 183 -37.67 36.55 -23.87
C GLY A 183 -36.28 37.00 -24.36
N ASP A 184 -36.20 37.12 -25.69
CA ASP A 184 -35.30 37.94 -26.51
C ASP A 184 -33.81 37.59 -26.68
N LYS A 185 -33.48 37.39 -27.97
CA LYS A 185 -32.15 37.20 -28.55
C LYS A 185 -31.21 38.37 -28.26
N LYS A 186 -29.96 38.06 -27.92
CA LYS A 186 -28.79 38.74 -28.51
C LYS A 186 -27.53 37.88 -28.41
N ASP A 187 -26.92 37.66 -29.57
CA ASP A 187 -25.63 37.00 -29.76
C ASP A 187 -24.50 37.74 -29.03
N VAL A 188 -23.54 37.03 -28.42
CA VAL A 188 -22.10 37.31 -28.54
C VAL A 188 -21.28 36.01 -28.43
N ALA A 189 -20.31 35.94 -29.34
CA ALA A 189 -19.34 34.90 -29.59
C ALA A 189 -18.37 34.55 -28.44
N GLY A 190 -18.03 33.27 -28.39
CA GLY A 190 -16.65 32.75 -28.44
C GLY A 190 -15.74 32.99 -27.23
N ALA A 191 -15.54 31.96 -26.43
CA ALA A 191 -14.37 31.81 -25.57
C ALA A 191 -13.69 30.46 -25.87
N LYS A 192 -12.37 30.54 -26.01
CA LYS A 192 -11.45 29.56 -26.59
C LYS A 192 -11.25 28.34 -25.67
N GLU A 193 -11.01 27.18 -26.29
CA GLU A 193 -10.38 26.02 -25.67
C GLU A 193 -9.01 26.42 -25.10
N GLU A 194 -8.85 26.33 -23.78
CA GLU A 194 -7.56 26.16 -23.14
C GLU A 194 -7.49 24.72 -22.62
N THR A 195 -6.63 23.93 -23.25
CA THR A 195 -6.25 22.60 -22.78
C THR A 195 -5.30 22.79 -21.59
N VAL A 196 -5.78 22.53 -20.37
CA VAL A 196 -4.93 22.49 -19.17
C VAL A 196 -4.99 21.08 -18.57
N ALA A 197 -3.81 20.55 -18.28
CA ALA A 197 -3.59 19.17 -17.84
C ALA A 197 -4.26 18.88 -16.48
N GLN A 198 -4.84 17.68 -16.36
CA GLN A 198 -5.45 17.14 -15.15
C GLN A 198 -4.41 17.04 -14.00
N PRO A 199 -4.70 17.57 -12.79
CA PRO A 199 -3.88 17.29 -11.62
C PRO A 199 -4.13 15.85 -11.13
N LYS A 200 -3.03 15.14 -10.86
CA LYS A 200 -3.02 13.78 -10.31
C LYS A 200 -3.74 13.74 -8.95
N PRO A 201 -4.61 12.76 -8.67
CA PRO A 201 -5.26 12.60 -7.37
C PRO A 201 -4.24 12.51 -6.24
N THR A 202 -4.54 13.15 -5.11
CA THR A 202 -3.67 13.17 -3.94
C THR A 202 -4.17 12.13 -2.93
N ASN A 203 -3.53 10.97 -2.90
CA ASN A 203 -3.85 9.87 -1.99
C ASN A 203 -3.36 10.20 -0.57
N VAL A 204 -4.24 10.06 0.43
CA VAL A 204 -3.90 10.22 1.85
C VAL A 204 -4.34 8.96 2.60
N SER A 205 -3.39 8.07 2.89
CA SER A 205 -3.66 6.87 3.70
C SER A 205 -3.98 7.24 5.16
N LYS A 206 -5.16 6.79 5.62
CA LYS A 206 -5.72 6.70 6.99
C LYS A 206 -5.05 7.54 8.11
N PRO A 207 -5.77 8.49 8.76
CA PRO A 207 -5.36 9.01 10.06
C PRO A 207 -5.62 7.96 11.15
N ALA A 208 -4.62 7.70 11.99
CA ALA A 208 -4.83 7.03 13.27
C ALA A 208 -5.87 7.81 14.09
N GLU A 209 -6.77 7.06 14.72
CA GLU A 209 -7.88 7.54 15.54
C GLU A 209 -7.39 8.55 16.59
N ASN A 210 -7.64 9.85 16.37
CA ASN A 210 -7.53 10.85 17.43
C ASN A 210 -8.60 11.93 17.25
N LYS A 211 -9.45 12.06 18.27
CA LYS A 211 -10.49 13.09 18.37
C LYS A 211 -9.85 14.48 18.45
N GLN A 212 -9.67 15.17 17.33
CA GLN A 212 -9.66 16.64 17.31
C GLN A 212 -10.34 17.16 16.05
N GLN A 213 -11.40 17.92 16.30
CA GLN A 213 -12.21 18.68 15.36
C GLN A 213 -11.31 19.71 14.66
N GLN A 214 -10.98 19.47 13.40
CA GLN A 214 -10.22 20.40 12.58
C GLN A 214 -11.22 21.29 11.84
N GLU A 215 -11.53 22.46 12.41
CA GLU A 215 -12.29 23.49 11.72
C GLU A 215 -11.41 24.14 10.63
N LEU A 216 -11.85 24.04 9.37
CA LEU A 216 -11.33 24.82 8.25
C LEU A 216 -12.04 26.19 8.20
N PRO A 217 -11.39 27.25 7.69
CA PRO A 217 -11.84 28.63 7.89
C PRO A 217 -13.16 28.91 7.17
N GLN A 218 -14.11 29.49 7.91
CA GLN A 218 -15.27 30.15 7.32
C GLN A 218 -14.83 31.46 6.65
N THR A 219 -15.07 31.60 5.35
CA THR A 219 -15.12 32.91 4.70
C THR A 219 -16.59 33.30 4.54
N GLY A 220 -17.13 33.89 5.60
CA GLY A 220 -18.31 34.74 5.53
C GLY A 220 -17.96 36.10 6.10
N ASP A 221 -17.90 37.12 5.27
CA ASP A 221 -18.58 38.39 5.53
C ASP A 221 -18.59 39.28 4.28
N ALA A 222 -19.73 39.94 4.10
CA ALA A 222 -20.05 40.84 3.00
C ALA A 222 -19.25 42.15 3.10
N ASP A 223 -18.76 42.66 1.97
CA ASP A 223 -19.20 43.94 1.39
C ASP A 223 -18.32 44.35 0.18
N THR A 224 -19.01 44.67 -0.91
CA THR A 224 -18.72 45.67 -1.96
C THR A 224 -17.27 46.14 -2.18
N GLN A 225 -16.65 45.77 -3.30
CA GLN A 225 -16.28 46.67 -4.42
C GLN A 225 -15.32 45.98 -5.42
N ALA A 226 -15.48 46.38 -6.68
CA ALA A 226 -14.83 45.84 -7.86
C ALA A 226 -13.29 45.90 -7.85
N ALA A 227 -12.65 44.79 -8.26
CA ALA A 227 -11.66 44.74 -9.34
C ALA A 227 -11.00 43.36 -9.39
N SER A 228 -10.87 42.85 -10.62
CA SER A 228 -10.09 41.70 -11.06
C SER A 228 -8.83 41.40 -10.25
N VAL A 229 -8.66 40.17 -9.78
CA VAL A 229 -7.32 39.63 -9.46
C VAL A 229 -7.20 38.22 -10.03
N ALA A 230 -6.21 38.11 -10.91
CA ALA A 230 -5.69 36.90 -11.52
C ALA A 230 -5.29 35.84 -10.47
N GLY A 231 -5.30 34.59 -10.92
CA GLY A 231 -5.01 33.42 -10.10
C GLY A 231 -3.74 33.53 -9.28
N VAL A 232 -3.84 33.09 -8.03
CA VAL A 232 -2.72 32.77 -7.16
C VAL A 232 -2.93 31.33 -6.69
N LEU A 233 -2.28 30.40 -7.39
CA LEU A 233 -2.12 29.01 -6.99
C LEU A 233 -1.01 28.96 -5.93
N MET A 234 -1.39 28.82 -4.67
CA MET A 234 -0.54 28.50 -3.52
C MET A 234 -1.18 27.27 -2.88
N THR A 235 -0.54 26.16 -2.54
CA THR A 235 0.88 25.88 -2.29
C THR A 235 1.04 24.36 -2.26
N ALA A 236 2.22 23.87 -2.65
CA ALA A 236 2.65 22.49 -2.46
C ALA A 236 2.57 22.04 -1.00
N LEU A 237 1.96 20.88 -0.73
CA LEU A 237 2.16 20.14 0.51
C LEU A 237 3.36 19.19 0.33
N ALA A 238 4.56 19.73 0.49
CA ALA A 238 5.77 18.95 0.70
C ALA A 238 5.93 18.68 2.21
N GLY A 239 6.28 17.43 2.54
CA GLY A 239 6.28 16.89 3.89
C GLY A 239 7.20 17.59 4.90
N LEU A 240 6.82 17.44 6.18
CA LEU A 240 7.65 17.81 7.32
C LEU A 240 7.69 16.62 8.30
N PHE A 241 8.63 15.71 8.05
CA PHE A 241 9.15 14.79 9.05
C PHE A 241 10.30 15.47 9.82
N GLY A 242 10.10 15.62 11.13
CA GLY A 242 11.08 15.38 12.20
C GLY A 242 12.37 16.22 12.29
N LEU A 243 12.47 17.02 13.35
CA LEU A 243 13.63 16.95 14.26
C LEU A 243 13.26 17.52 15.63
N GLY A 244 13.59 16.74 16.65
CA GLY A 244 13.05 16.81 18.01
C GLY A 244 13.57 17.96 18.88
N VAL A 245 12.89 18.10 20.01
CA VAL A 245 13.16 19.08 21.06
C VAL A 245 14.01 18.46 22.19
N VAL A 246 14.79 19.34 22.83
CA VAL A 246 15.30 19.32 24.23
C VAL A 246 16.65 18.63 24.49
N ALA A 247 17.68 19.42 24.86
CA ALA A 247 18.09 19.54 26.26
C ALA A 247 19.20 20.59 26.47
N ASP A 248 18.86 21.56 27.32
CA ASP A 248 19.74 22.50 27.99
C ASP A 248 20.72 21.77 28.92
N LYS A 249 22.02 22.08 28.82
CA LYS A 249 22.95 21.94 29.95
C LYS A 249 24.06 22.97 29.89
N LYS A 250 23.70 24.15 30.38
CA LYS A 250 24.58 25.11 31.06
C LYS A 250 25.66 24.42 31.93
N LYS A 251 26.95 24.56 31.58
CA LYS A 251 28.01 24.72 32.58
C LYS A 251 29.20 25.50 32.04
N ARG A 252 29.58 26.50 32.83
CA ARG A 252 30.59 27.53 32.60
C ARG A 252 32.00 27.01 32.92
N LYS A 253 32.96 27.59 32.20
CA LYS A 253 34.31 28.02 32.59
C LYS A 253 35.35 27.00 33.07
N ASN A 254 36.52 27.18 32.42
CA ASN A 254 37.90 26.82 32.74
C ASN A 254 38.32 25.38 32.50
#